data_AF-A0AA35LMD6-F1
#
_entry.id   AF-A0AA35LMD6-F1
#
_cell.length_a   1.000
_cell.length_b   1.000
_cell.length_c   1.000
_cell.angle_alpha   90.00
_cell.angle_beta   90.00
_cell.angle_gamma   90.00
#
_symmetry.space_group_name_H-M   'P 1'
#
loop_
_entity.id
_entity.type
_entity.pdbx_description
1 polymer ?
#
loop_
_entity_poly.entity_id
_entity_poly.type
_entity_poly.pdbx_seq_one_letter_code
_entity_poly.pdbx_strand_id
1 'polypeptide(L)'
;MLSSGLLVLRRALRRPIFSAGYSALGGSPMENTPVEASIRAKLKQALEPVHLEIINDSHMHAVPRGSETHFRVVVASRRFEGLSLIHRHRLVNDILQEELAGPVHALSIQAKTPQQWEKNPKIIQSPECLGGSKHDPQMAAKIGETPRA
;
A
#
# COMPACT_ATOMS: atom_id res chain seq x y z
N MET A 1 -24.32 -7.96 -66.28
CA MET A 1 -23.76 -6.58 -66.29
C MET A 1 -24.15 -5.97 -64.94
N LEU A 2 -23.37 -6.24 -63.88
CA LEU A 2 -22.30 -5.38 -63.36
C LEU A 2 -22.81 -4.02 -62.87
N SER A 3 -23.01 -3.87 -61.56
CA SER A 3 -22.09 -3.07 -60.72
C SER A 3 -22.56 -2.97 -59.27
N SER A 4 -21.84 -3.69 -58.40
CA SER A 4 -21.78 -3.43 -56.96
C SER A 4 -20.98 -2.15 -56.71
N GLY A 5 -21.58 -1.17 -56.04
CA GLY A 5 -20.95 0.09 -55.64
C GLY A 5 -20.68 0.11 -54.14
N LEU A 6 -19.40 -0.04 -53.80
CA LEU A 6 -18.80 0.02 -52.47
C LEU A 6 -18.80 1.47 -51.94
N LEU A 7 -19.35 1.75 -50.75
CA LEU A 7 -19.18 3.05 -50.07
C LEU A 7 -18.57 2.84 -48.68
N VAL A 8 -17.24 2.93 -48.63
CA VAL A 8 -16.44 2.97 -47.39
C VAL A 8 -16.41 4.43 -46.90
N LEU A 9 -17.14 4.74 -45.82
CA LEU A 9 -17.06 6.04 -45.17
C LEU A 9 -15.94 6.03 -44.12
N ARG A 10 -14.85 6.72 -44.44
CA ARG A 10 -13.72 7.03 -43.55
C ARG A 10 -14.00 8.30 -42.74
N ARG A 11 -13.32 8.38 -41.58
CA ARG A 11 -13.02 9.56 -40.74
C ARG A 11 -14.14 10.11 -39.85
N ALA A 12 -13.96 10.03 -38.54
CA ALA A 12 -13.23 11.07 -37.78
C ALA A 12 -13.20 10.74 -36.29
N LEU A 13 -12.00 10.67 -35.72
CA LEU A 13 -11.74 10.62 -34.30
C LEU A 13 -12.23 11.94 -33.66
N ARG A 14 -13.36 11.90 -32.96
CA ARG A 14 -13.78 12.97 -32.05
C ARG A 14 -13.32 12.61 -30.64
N ARG A 15 -12.22 13.23 -30.20
CA ARG A 15 -11.78 13.23 -28.80
C ARG A 15 -12.62 14.28 -28.05
N PRO A 16 -13.44 13.93 -27.05
CA PRO A 16 -13.88 14.92 -26.09
C PRO A 16 -12.75 15.18 -25.08
N ILE A 17 -12.44 16.46 -24.97
CA ILE A 17 -11.44 17.10 -24.14
C ILE A 17 -11.82 16.85 -22.67
N PHE A 18 -10.95 16.19 -21.90
CA PHE A 18 -11.11 16.08 -20.45
C PHE A 18 -10.95 17.47 -19.83
N SER A 19 -12.05 18.04 -19.33
CA SER A 19 -12.03 19.27 -18.53
C SER A 19 -11.42 18.96 -17.16
N ALA A 20 -10.14 19.30 -16.98
CA ALA A 20 -9.49 19.33 -15.69
C ALA A 20 -10.04 20.50 -14.85
N GLY A 21 -11.11 20.25 -14.11
CA GLY A 21 -11.59 21.11 -13.04
C GLY A 21 -11.15 20.55 -11.69
N TYR A 22 -9.97 20.95 -11.21
CA TYR A 22 -9.59 20.73 -9.81
C TYR A 22 -10.12 21.90 -8.97
N SER A 23 -11.35 21.77 -8.49
CA SER A 23 -11.84 22.59 -7.39
C SER A 23 -11.19 22.11 -6.10
N ALA A 24 -10.27 22.93 -5.60
CA ALA A 24 -9.65 22.80 -4.29
C ALA A 24 -10.71 22.94 -3.19
N LEU A 25 -11.00 21.87 -2.47
CA LEU A 25 -11.61 21.91 -1.13
C LEU A 25 -11.03 20.76 -0.28
N GLY A 26 -10.24 21.14 0.73
CA GLY A 26 -10.09 20.39 1.99
C GLY A 26 -9.35 19.05 1.94
N GLY A 27 -8.04 19.06 1.72
CA GLY A 27 -7.15 17.95 2.09
C GLY A 27 -6.32 18.32 3.32
N SER A 28 -6.58 17.68 4.46
CA SER A 28 -5.70 17.67 5.63
C SER A 28 -4.26 17.28 5.23
N PRO A 29 -3.21 17.65 6.00
CA PRO A 29 -1.82 17.48 5.61
C PRO A 29 -1.45 16.00 5.69
N MET A 30 -1.81 15.23 4.67
CA MET A 30 -1.18 13.94 4.40
C MET A 30 0.16 14.24 3.74
N GLU A 31 1.25 13.91 4.44
CA GLU A 31 2.57 13.80 3.86
C GLU A 31 2.49 12.87 2.64
N ASN A 32 2.41 13.44 1.43
CA ASN A 32 2.43 12.66 0.20
C ASN A 32 3.88 12.32 -0.10
N THR A 33 4.35 11.24 0.49
CA THR A 33 5.64 10.66 0.15
C THR A 33 5.53 9.88 -1.18
N PRO A 34 6.59 9.87 -2.02
CA PRO A 34 6.50 9.38 -3.39
C PRO A 34 6.19 7.88 -3.47
N VAL A 35 6.69 7.05 -2.54
CA VAL A 35 6.42 5.61 -2.53
C VAL A 35 4.98 5.34 -2.11
N GLU A 36 4.48 6.02 -1.07
CA GLU A 36 3.06 5.91 -0.68
C GLU A 36 2.13 6.26 -1.85
N ALA A 37 2.42 7.34 -2.57
CA ALA A 37 1.63 7.74 -3.73
C ALA A 37 1.63 6.67 -4.84
N SER A 38 2.77 6.04 -5.11
CA SER A 38 2.89 4.93 -6.06
C SER A 38 2.03 3.73 -5.63
N ILE A 39 2.19 3.29 -4.37
CA ILE A 39 1.41 2.18 -3.80
C ILE A 39 -0.10 2.47 -3.92
N ARG A 40 -0.50 3.69 -3.55
CA ARG A 40 -1.91 4.13 -3.61
C ARG A 40 -2.45 4.05 -5.02
N ALA A 41 -1.71 4.54 -6.00
CA ALA A 41 -2.15 4.52 -7.40
C ALA A 41 -2.32 3.08 -7.92
N LYS A 42 -1.30 2.23 -7.72
CA LYS A 42 -1.31 0.83 -8.18
C LYS A 42 -2.47 0.04 -7.56
N LEU A 43 -2.68 0.16 -6.26
CA LEU A 43 -3.78 -0.53 -5.57
C LEU A 43 -5.15 0.00 -6.00
N LYS A 44 -5.32 1.32 -6.16
CA LYS A 44 -6.59 1.89 -6.65
C LYS A 44 -6.93 1.36 -8.04
N GLN A 45 -5.95 1.33 -8.94
CA GLN A 45 -6.15 0.90 -10.32
C GLN A 45 -6.43 -0.59 -10.44
N ALA A 46 -5.70 -1.44 -9.72
CA ALA A 46 -5.81 -2.89 -9.85
C ALA A 46 -7.01 -3.47 -9.08
N LEU A 47 -7.31 -2.92 -7.89
CA LEU A 47 -8.28 -3.50 -6.97
C LEU A 47 -9.63 -2.80 -6.96
N GLU A 48 -9.73 -1.56 -7.47
CA GLU A 48 -10.93 -0.73 -7.39
C GLU A 48 -11.58 -0.79 -5.99
N PRO A 49 -10.81 -0.50 -4.92
CA PRO A 49 -11.25 -0.77 -3.56
C PRO A 49 -12.36 0.19 -3.13
N VAL A 50 -13.28 -0.34 -2.31
CA VAL A 50 -14.30 0.47 -1.62
C VAL A 50 -13.70 1.25 -0.45
N HIS A 51 -12.59 0.77 0.10
CA HIS A 51 -11.82 1.44 1.14
C HIS A 51 -10.33 1.13 0.94
N LEU A 52 -9.49 2.16 1.01
CA LEU A 52 -8.04 2.05 0.92
C LEU A 52 -7.39 3.03 1.90
N GLU A 53 -6.60 2.49 2.80
CA GLU A 53 -5.78 3.24 3.75
C GLU A 53 -4.35 2.72 3.71
N ILE A 54 -3.39 3.64 3.64
CA ILE A 54 -1.96 3.34 3.59
C ILE A 54 -1.32 4.16 4.69
N ILE A 55 -0.58 3.48 5.56
CA ILE A 55 0.05 4.08 6.74
C ILE A 55 1.54 3.76 6.68
N ASN A 56 2.38 4.79 6.76
CA ASN A 56 3.83 4.64 6.88
C ASN A 56 4.20 4.45 8.37
N ASP A 57 4.56 3.22 8.75
CA ASP A 57 4.99 2.87 10.12
C ASP A 57 6.51 2.99 10.32
N SER A 58 7.26 3.49 9.32
CA SER A 58 8.73 3.47 9.34
C SER A 58 9.34 4.20 10.55
N HIS A 59 8.63 5.18 11.14
CA HIS A 59 9.06 5.90 12.33
C HIS A 59 9.20 5.05 13.60
N MET A 60 8.71 3.81 13.61
CA MET A 60 8.81 2.89 14.77
C MET A 60 10.17 2.18 14.89
N HIS A 61 11.06 2.37 13.91
CA HIS A 61 12.42 1.86 13.93
C HIS A 61 13.40 3.03 13.94
N ALA A 62 14.61 2.85 14.48
CA ALA A 62 15.65 3.87 14.53
C ALA A 62 16.21 4.20 13.13
N VAL A 63 15.33 4.67 12.25
CA VAL A 63 15.61 5.05 10.86
C VAL A 63 15.47 6.57 10.74
N PRO A 64 16.17 7.22 9.79
CA PRO A 64 16.05 8.66 9.56
C PRO A 64 14.59 9.07 9.34
N ARG A 65 14.23 10.29 9.79
CA ARG A 65 12.88 10.85 9.53
C ARG A 65 12.59 10.83 8.03
N GLY A 66 11.42 10.33 7.65
CA GLY A 66 11.02 10.21 6.24
C GLY A 66 11.44 8.91 5.56
N SER A 67 11.86 7.90 6.31
CA SER A 67 12.06 6.56 5.75
C SER A 67 10.72 5.97 5.28
N GLU A 68 10.73 5.31 4.13
CA GLU A 68 9.57 4.68 3.50
C GLU A 68 9.80 3.16 3.39
N THR A 69 10.18 2.53 4.50
CA THR A 69 10.61 1.12 4.51
C THR A 69 9.55 0.17 5.04
N HIS A 70 8.66 0.64 5.93
CA HIS A 70 7.59 -0.16 6.53
C HIS A 70 6.24 0.47 6.23
N PHE A 71 5.42 -0.23 5.45
CA PHE A 71 4.07 0.21 5.11
C PHE A 71 3.03 -0.75 5.65
N ARG A 72 1.90 -0.20 6.09
CA ARG A 72 0.67 -0.95 6.37
C ARG A 72 -0.38 -0.54 5.35
N VAL A 73 -0.99 -1.53 4.71
CA VAL A 73 -2.04 -1.34 3.72
C VAL A 73 -3.30 -2.02 4.22
N VAL A 74 -4.35 -1.23 4.39
CA VAL A 74 -5.71 -1.71 4.64
C VAL A 74 -6.51 -1.50 3.38
N VAL A 75 -7.01 -2.59 2.80
CA VAL A 75 -7.73 -2.56 1.54
C VAL A 75 -8.98 -3.42 1.61
N ALA A 76 -10.12 -2.81 1.27
CA ALA A 76 -11.38 -3.51 1.10
C ALA A 76 -11.80 -3.49 -0.37
N SER A 77 -11.95 -4.66 -0.99
CA SER A 77 -12.34 -4.77 -2.40
C SER A 77 -13.17 -6.03 -2.67
N ARG A 78 -14.09 -5.93 -3.65
CA ARG A 78 -14.85 -7.09 -4.18
C ARG A 78 -13.94 -8.11 -4.85
N ARG A 79 -12.74 -7.71 -5.31
CA ARG A 79 -11.76 -8.61 -5.92
C ARG A 79 -11.24 -9.69 -4.95
N PHE A 80 -11.49 -9.53 -3.65
CA PHE A 80 -11.13 -10.50 -2.63
C PHE A 80 -12.24 -11.52 -2.30
N GLU A 81 -13.43 -11.38 -2.89
CA GLU A 81 -14.53 -12.33 -2.70
C GLU A 81 -14.14 -13.71 -3.26
N GLY A 82 -14.43 -14.76 -2.49
CA GLY A 82 -14.04 -16.14 -2.84
C GLY A 82 -12.54 -16.47 -2.71
N LEU A 83 -11.67 -15.49 -2.44
CA LEU A 83 -10.24 -15.73 -2.24
C LEU A 83 -9.90 -16.00 -0.77
N SER A 84 -8.99 -16.97 -0.56
CA SER A 84 -8.36 -17.22 0.74
C SER A 84 -7.45 -16.05 1.15
N LEU A 85 -7.18 -15.90 2.44
CA LEU A 85 -6.33 -14.83 2.96
C LEU A 85 -4.94 -14.81 2.29
N ILE A 86 -4.34 -16.00 2.11
CA ILE A 86 -3.04 -16.14 1.44
C ILE A 86 -3.11 -15.63 -0.02
N HIS A 87 -4.17 -15.97 -0.75
CA HIS A 87 -4.33 -15.52 -2.13
C HIS A 87 -4.53 -14.01 -2.22
N ARG A 88 -5.25 -13.41 -1.28
CA ARG A 88 -5.40 -11.95 -1.21
C ARG A 88 -4.05 -11.27 -0.97
N HIS A 89 -3.24 -11.81 -0.05
CA HIS A 89 -1.91 -11.27 0.24
C HIS A 89 -0.98 -11.41 -0.96
N ARG A 90 -0.97 -12.57 -1.63
CA ARG A 90 -0.23 -12.77 -2.88
C ARG A 90 -0.62 -11.74 -3.93
N LEU A 91 -1.91 -11.56 -4.16
CA LEU A 91 -2.40 -10.60 -5.15
C LEU A 91 -1.96 -9.16 -4.84
N VAL A 92 -1.98 -8.73 -3.58
CA VAL A 92 -1.48 -7.41 -3.18
C VAL A 92 0.04 -7.31 -3.35
N ASN A 93 0.79 -8.34 -2.95
CA ASN A 93 2.24 -8.39 -3.14
C ASN A 93 2.63 -8.36 -4.63
N ASP A 94 1.89 -9.05 -5.48
CA ASP A 94 2.13 -9.09 -6.93
C ASP A 94 1.93 -7.70 -7.56
N ILE A 95 0.89 -6.96 -7.14
CA ILE A 95 0.66 -5.57 -7.58
C ILE A 95 1.80 -4.64 -7.13
N LEU A 96 2.38 -4.89 -5.96
CA LEU A 96 3.40 -4.04 -5.35
C LEU A 96 4.82 -4.60 -5.48
N GLN A 97 5.03 -5.61 -6.33
CA GLN A 97 6.30 -6.32 -6.44
C GLN A 97 7.48 -5.39 -6.74
N GLU A 98 7.28 -4.38 -7.60
CA GLU A 98 8.30 -3.39 -7.93
C GLU A 98 8.73 -2.54 -6.73
N GLU A 99 7.77 -2.14 -5.88
CA GLU A 99 8.06 -1.33 -4.69
C GLU A 99 8.74 -2.17 -3.60
N LEU A 100 8.32 -3.44 -3.47
CA LEU A 100 8.91 -4.43 -2.57
C LEU A 100 10.32 -4.87 -3.00
N ALA A 101 10.63 -4.80 -4.29
CA ALA A 101 11.97 -5.06 -4.82
C ALA A 101 12.92 -3.87 -4.65
N GLY A 102 12.39 -2.69 -4.29
CA GLY A 102 13.16 -1.45 -4.16
C GLY A 102 13.08 -0.87 -2.75
N PRO A 103 12.35 0.25 -2.57
CA PRO A 103 12.41 1.04 -1.33
C PRO A 103 11.67 0.40 -0.14
N VAL A 104 10.67 -0.46 -0.37
CA VAL A 104 9.84 -1.04 0.69
C VAL A 104 10.47 -2.32 1.22
N HIS A 105 10.79 -2.34 2.51
CA HIS A 105 11.41 -3.49 3.17
C HIS A 105 10.36 -4.46 3.75
N ALA A 106 9.25 -3.94 4.25
CA ALA A 106 8.17 -4.73 4.81
C ALA A 106 6.80 -4.12 4.54
N LEU A 107 5.82 -4.99 4.28
CA LEU A 107 4.44 -4.62 4.02
C LEU A 107 3.49 -5.46 4.87
N SER A 108 2.70 -4.80 5.71
CA SER A 108 1.60 -5.40 6.46
C SER A 108 0.29 -5.22 5.71
N ILE A 109 -0.38 -6.33 5.37
CA ILE A 109 -1.57 -6.31 4.51
C ILE A 109 -2.81 -6.70 5.31
N GLN A 110 -3.86 -5.88 5.22
CA GLN A 110 -5.20 -6.21 5.68
C GLN A 110 -6.18 -6.18 4.51
N ALA A 111 -6.39 -7.34 3.88
CA ALA A 111 -7.25 -7.50 2.71
C ALA A 111 -8.64 -8.04 3.10
N LYS A 112 -9.65 -7.18 3.08
CA LYS A 112 -11.04 -7.49 3.47
C LYS A 112 -11.99 -7.42 2.28
N THR A 113 -13.08 -8.19 2.28
CA THR A 113 -14.19 -7.93 1.34
C THR A 113 -15.01 -6.72 1.82
N PRO A 114 -15.84 -6.11 0.97
CA PRO A 114 -16.72 -5.02 1.40
C PRO A 114 -17.63 -5.44 2.55
N GLN A 115 -18.20 -6.65 2.51
CA GLN A 115 -19.05 -7.14 3.62
C GLN A 115 -18.26 -7.32 4.92
N GLN A 116 -16.98 -7.73 4.84
CA GLN A 116 -16.12 -7.84 6.01
C GLN A 116 -15.75 -6.47 6.59
N TRP A 117 -15.55 -5.47 5.73
CA TRP A 117 -15.28 -4.09 6.14
C TRP A 117 -16.48 -3.47 6.86
N GLU A 118 -17.68 -3.64 6.31
CA GLU A 118 -18.92 -3.16 6.92
C GLU A 118 -19.17 -3.79 8.30
N LYS A 119 -18.90 -5.09 8.44
CA LYS A 119 -19.06 -5.80 9.72
C LYS A 119 -18.00 -5.45 10.76
N ASN A 120 -16.77 -5.22 10.33
CA ASN A 120 -15.66 -4.91 11.24
C ASN A 120 -14.63 -3.99 10.56
N PRO A 121 -14.83 -2.66 10.63
CA PRO A 121 -13.91 -1.67 10.08
C PRO A 121 -12.65 -1.49 10.94
N LYS A 122 -12.44 -2.29 11.99
CA LYS A 122 -11.27 -2.15 12.86
C LYS A 122 -9.98 -2.44 12.08
N ILE A 123 -9.08 -1.47 12.12
CA ILE A 123 -7.70 -1.56 11.63
C ILE A 123 -6.86 -2.09 12.78
N ILE A 124 -6.08 -3.14 12.54
CA ILE A 124 -5.14 -3.64 13.55
C ILE A 124 -3.89 -2.77 13.42
N GLN A 125 -3.61 -2.00 14.46
CA GLN A 125 -2.39 -1.22 14.57
C GLN A 125 -1.21 -2.16 14.85
N SER A 126 -0.04 -1.81 14.33
CA SER A 126 1.20 -2.54 14.62
C SER A 126 1.47 -2.46 16.12
N PRO A 127 1.77 -3.58 16.80
CA PRO A 127 2.12 -3.54 18.21
C PRO A 127 3.37 -2.67 18.41
N GLU A 128 3.45 -1.99 19.55
CA GLU A 128 4.63 -1.22 19.92
C GLU A 128 5.86 -2.14 19.92
N CYS A 129 6.76 -1.94 18.95
CA CYS A 129 8.02 -2.65 18.90
C CYS A 129 8.87 -2.24 20.10
N LEU A 130 8.82 -3.03 21.16
CA LEU A 130 9.85 -3.05 22.20
C LEU A 130 11.12 -3.60 21.56
N GLY A 131 11.96 -2.71 21.01
CA GLY A 131 13.24 -3.07 20.38
C GLY A 131 14.01 -4.07 21.23
N GLY A 132 14.49 -5.15 20.60
CA GLY A 132 15.06 -6.34 21.23
C GLY A 132 16.39 -6.16 21.97
N SER A 133 16.69 -4.97 22.49
CA SER A 133 17.97 -4.65 23.14
C SER A 133 17.84 -4.25 24.61
N LYS A 134 16.80 -4.70 25.34
CA LYS A 134 16.66 -4.36 26.78
C LYS A 134 16.28 -5.48 27.75
N HIS A 135 16.10 -6.73 27.33
CA HIS A 135 15.73 -7.81 28.26
C HIS A 135 16.51 -9.11 28.04
N ASP A 136 17.84 -9.02 27.93
CA ASP A 136 18.68 -10.18 28.23
C ASP A 136 19.34 -10.00 29.61
N PRO A 137 18.77 -10.58 30.69
CA PRO A 137 19.40 -10.54 32.01
C PRO A 137 20.77 -11.24 32.05
N GLN A 138 21.15 -12.03 31.04
CA GLN A 138 22.45 -12.73 31.01
C GLN A 138 23.61 -11.87 30.50
N MET A 139 23.35 -10.70 29.90
CA MET A 139 24.42 -9.80 29.44
C MET A 139 24.88 -8.78 30.51
N ALA A 140 24.05 -8.49 31.52
CA ALA A 140 24.40 -7.53 32.58
C ALA A 140 25.51 -8.04 33.53
N ALA A 141 25.71 -9.36 33.61
CA ALA A 141 26.67 -9.97 34.53
C ALA A 141 28.14 -9.93 34.04
N LYS A 142 28.41 -9.55 32.78
CA LYS A 142 29.75 -9.69 32.17
C LYS A 142 30.55 -8.39 32.05
N ILE A 143 30.06 -7.29 32.63
CA ILE A 143 30.67 -5.95 32.58
C ILE A 143 31.11 -5.45 33.98
N GLY A 144 31.42 -6.38 34.90
CA GLY A 144 31.79 -6.07 36.28
C GLY A 144 33.19 -6.51 36.73
N GLU A 145 34.01 -7.12 35.88
CA GLU A 145 35.40 -7.49 36.25
C GLU A 145 36.41 -6.61 35.52
N THR A 146 36.75 -5.49 36.14
CA THR A 146 38.01 -4.79 35.89
C THR A 146 39.18 -5.65 36.39
N PRO A 147 40.16 -6.04 35.55
CA PRO A 147 41.39 -6.66 36.03
C PRO A 147 42.41 -5.57 36.38
N ARG A 148 42.84 -5.52 37.64
CA ARG A 148 44.11 -4.91 38.10
C ARG A 148 44.25 -5.08 39.61
N ALA A 149 45.37 -5.42 40.22
CA ALA A 149 46.65 -6.03 39.85
C ALA A 149 47.26 -6.51 41.18
#